data_AF-A0A1B7KZA8-F1
#
_entry.id   AF-A0A1B7KZA8-F1
#
_cell.length_a   1.000
_cell.length_b   1.000
_cell.length_c   1.000
_cell.angle_alpha   90.00
_cell.angle_beta   90.00
_cell.angle_gamma   90.00
#
_symmetry.space_group_name_H-M   'P 1'
#
loop_
_entity.id
_entity.type
_entity.pdbx_description
1 polymer ?
#
loop_
_entity_poly.entity_id
_entity_poly.type
_entity_poly.pdbx_seq_one_letter_code
_entity_poly.pdbx_strand_id
1 'polypeptide(L)'
;MMAYHNTMASNSMAIPVYLWLKDDGGADIKGAEGVQDREGSIEVVAQKHNHIEQKEQRYEKITWTYKDGNIIHSDSWNERATA
;
A
#
# COMPACT_ATOMS: atom_id res chain seq x y z
N MET A 1 9.62 -54.50 -7.16
CA MET A 1 9.83 -53.86 -5.84
C MET A 1 9.71 -52.35 -6.06
N MET A 2 8.96 -51.68 -5.18
CA MET A 2 8.08 -50.55 -5.49
C MET A 2 8.74 -49.27 -6.03
N ALA A 3 8.11 -48.70 -7.06
CA ALA A 3 8.39 -47.35 -7.55
C ALA A 3 7.80 -46.32 -6.57
N TYR A 4 8.64 -45.41 -6.07
CA TYR A 4 8.17 -44.24 -5.34
C TYR A 4 8.10 -43.05 -6.30
N HIS A 5 6.97 -42.94 -7.01
CA HIS A 5 6.52 -41.66 -7.54
C HIS A 5 5.90 -40.90 -6.36
N ASN A 6 6.61 -39.89 -5.84
CA ASN A 6 6.01 -38.95 -4.92
C ASN A 6 5.41 -37.80 -5.75
N THR A 7 4.12 -37.91 -6.08
CA THR A 7 3.35 -36.80 -6.63
C THR A 7 3.07 -35.82 -5.49
N MET A 8 3.97 -34.85 -5.28
CA MET A 8 3.65 -33.72 -4.41
C MET A 8 2.54 -32.93 -5.08
N ALA A 9 1.44 -32.78 -4.35
CA ALA A 9 0.22 -32.12 -4.78
C ALA A 9 0.53 -30.83 -5.54
N SER A 10 0.02 -30.73 -6.77
CA SER A 10 -0.04 -29.46 -7.50
C SER A 10 -1.06 -28.56 -6.78
N ASN A 11 -0.67 -28.00 -5.64
CA ASN A 11 -1.39 -26.89 -5.07
C ASN A 11 -1.07 -25.70 -5.96
N SER A 12 -1.89 -25.52 -6.99
CA SER A 12 -1.78 -24.44 -7.96
C SER A 12 -1.98 -23.10 -7.25
N MET A 13 -0.91 -22.55 -6.69
CA MET A 13 -0.83 -21.12 -6.40
C MET A 13 -0.12 -20.46 -7.59
N ALA A 14 -0.70 -19.37 -8.09
CA ALA A 14 0.08 -18.40 -8.84
C ALA A 14 1.28 -17.96 -7.98
N ILE A 15 2.41 -17.61 -8.61
CA ILE A 15 3.71 -17.34 -7.97
C ILE A 15 3.52 -16.63 -6.62
N PRO A 16 3.89 -17.26 -5.48
CA PRO A 16 3.67 -16.68 -4.16
C PRO A 16 4.64 -15.53 -3.89
N VAL A 17 4.34 -14.75 -2.86
CA VAL A 17 5.22 -13.68 -2.37
C VAL A 17 6.28 -14.29 -1.44
N TYR A 18 7.52 -13.84 -1.58
CA TYR A 18 8.66 -14.26 -0.77
C TYR A 18 9.24 -13.05 -0.03
N LEU A 19 9.45 -13.18 1.28
CA LEU A 19 10.02 -12.12 2.13
C LEU A 19 11.34 -12.54 2.76
N TRP A 20 12.28 -11.60 2.84
CA TRP A 20 13.50 -11.73 3.65
C TRP A 20 13.39 -10.79 4.84
N LEU A 21 13.50 -11.35 6.04
CA LEU A 21 13.45 -10.60 7.28
C LEU A 21 14.81 -10.62 7.96
N LYS A 22 15.09 -9.55 8.71
CA LYS A 22 16.25 -9.44 9.56
C LYS A 22 15.81 -9.17 10.99
N ASP A 23 16.56 -9.67 11.97
CA ASP A 23 16.41 -9.25 13.35
C ASP A 23 16.98 -7.83 13.57
N ASP A 24 16.85 -7.33 14.80
CA ASP A 24 17.37 -6.03 15.22
C ASP A 24 18.90 -5.93 15.19
N GLY A 25 19.60 -7.07 15.23
CA GLY A 25 21.04 -7.20 15.03
C GLY A 25 21.46 -7.27 13.55
N GLY A 26 20.51 -7.28 12.61
CA GLY A 26 20.75 -7.39 11.17
C GLY A 26 20.99 -8.82 10.67
N ALA A 27 20.90 -9.83 11.53
CA ALA A 27 21.00 -11.23 11.15
C ALA A 27 19.73 -11.68 10.42
N ASP A 28 19.87 -12.58 9.45
CA ASP A 28 18.75 -13.06 8.65
C ASP A 28 17.84 -14.00 9.44
N ILE A 29 16.54 -13.75 9.38
CA ILE A 29 15.51 -14.68 9.85
C ILE A 29 15.12 -15.56 8.66
N LYS A 30 15.47 -16.84 8.73
CA LYS A 30 15.30 -17.79 7.63
C LYS A 30 13.95 -18.51 7.71
N GLY A 31 13.24 -18.58 6.58
CA GLY A 31 12.05 -19.43 6.41
C GLY A 31 12.40 -20.92 6.28
N ALA A 32 11.37 -21.76 6.09
CA ALA A 32 11.53 -23.19 5.82
C ALA A 32 12.26 -23.44 4.48
N GLU A 33 12.73 -24.68 4.26
CA GLU A 33 13.46 -25.04 3.03
C GLU A 33 12.74 -24.56 1.77
N GLY A 34 13.46 -23.79 0.96
CA GLY A 34 12.90 -22.95 -0.09
C GLY A 34 13.18 -23.44 -1.51
N VAL A 35 12.56 -22.75 -2.47
CA VAL A 35 12.80 -22.91 -3.91
C VAL A 35 14.21 -22.43 -4.26
N GLN A 36 14.82 -23.04 -5.28
CA GLN A 36 16.10 -22.59 -5.84
C GLN A 36 16.11 -21.08 -6.10
N ASP A 37 17.19 -20.41 -5.72
CA ASP A 37 17.41 -18.95 -5.80
C ASP A 37 16.51 -18.11 -4.86
N ARG A 38 15.78 -18.75 -3.94
CA ARG A 38 14.94 -18.10 -2.92
C ARG A 38 15.20 -18.67 -1.52
N GLU A 39 16.39 -19.22 -1.31
CA GLU A 39 16.76 -19.87 -0.07
C GLU A 39 16.71 -18.88 1.10
N GLY A 40 16.09 -19.32 2.20
CA GLY A 40 15.94 -18.51 3.41
C GLY A 40 14.79 -17.50 3.36
N SER A 41 14.07 -17.38 2.25
CA SER A 41 12.86 -16.55 2.20
C SER A 41 11.68 -17.23 2.91
N ILE A 42 10.73 -16.42 3.35
CA ILE A 42 9.45 -16.87 3.92
C ILE A 42 8.38 -16.75 2.84
N GLU A 43 7.70 -17.84 2.53
CA GLU A 43 6.54 -17.86 1.64
C GLU A 43 5.32 -17.23 2.33
N VAL A 44 4.69 -16.26 1.67
CA VAL A 44 3.52 -15.54 2.17
C VAL A 44 2.28 -15.97 1.39
N VAL A 45 1.36 -16.63 2.09
CA VAL A 45 0.12 -17.19 1.51
C VAL A 45 -0.97 -16.13 1.32
N ALA A 46 -0.98 -15.07 2.13
CA ALA A 46 -1.89 -13.95 1.99
C ALA A 46 -1.28 -12.68 2.62
N GLN A 47 -1.50 -11.53 2.00
CA GLN A 47 -1.09 -10.23 2.52
C GLN A 47 -2.26 -9.23 2.40
N LYS A 48 -2.45 -8.40 3.43
CA LYS A 48 -3.37 -7.27 3.40
C LYS A 48 -2.66 -6.03 3.92
N HIS A 49 -2.71 -4.93 3.18
CA HIS A 49 -2.21 -3.63 3.61
C HIS A 49 -3.23 -2.54 3.23
N ASN A 50 -3.59 -1.69 4.19
CA ASN A 50 -4.51 -0.58 3.94
C ASN A 50 -3.70 0.71 3.79
N HIS A 51 -3.82 1.37 2.65
CA HIS A 51 -3.24 2.70 2.43
C HIS A 51 -4.19 3.77 2.94
N ILE A 52 -3.71 4.68 3.78
CA ILE A 52 -4.49 5.81 4.28
C ILE A 52 -3.74 7.10 3.91
N GLU A 53 -4.35 7.94 3.08
CA GLU A 53 -3.89 9.30 2.83
C GLU A 53 -4.86 10.30 3.47
N GLN A 54 -4.32 11.32 4.13
CA GLN A 54 -5.09 12.49 4.57
C GLN A 54 -4.66 13.70 3.77
N LYS A 55 -5.63 14.38 3.13
CA LYS A 55 -5.43 15.64 2.42
C LYS A 55 -6.40 16.68 2.97
N GLU A 56 -5.87 17.76 3.55
CA GLU A 56 -6.62 18.94 3.97
C GLU A 56 -6.32 20.08 2.99
N GLN A 57 -7.35 20.70 2.42
CA GLN A 57 -7.22 21.89 1.60
C GLN A 57 -7.91 23.05 2.29
N ARG A 58 -7.14 24.09 2.62
CA ARG A 58 -7.66 25.38 3.08
C ARG A 58 -7.67 26.33 1.90
N TYR A 59 -8.84 26.82 1.52
CA TYR A 59 -8.97 27.87 0.52
C TYR A 59 -8.81 29.22 1.20
N GLU A 60 -7.89 30.04 0.71
CA GLU A 60 -7.69 31.39 1.24
C GLU A 60 -8.85 32.32 0.83
N LYS A 61 -9.29 32.22 -0.43
CA LYS A 61 -10.34 33.05 -1.02
C LYS A 61 -11.04 32.33 -2.15
N ILE A 62 -12.37 32.33 -2.18
CA ILE A 62 -13.16 31.82 -3.30
C ILE A 62 -13.61 33.03 -4.13
N THR A 63 -13.57 32.91 -5.46
CA THR A 63 -14.00 33.98 -6.37
C THR A 63 -14.90 33.38 -7.44
N TRP A 64 -16.16 33.82 -7.45
CA TRP A 64 -17.15 33.40 -8.44
C TRP A 64 -17.21 34.42 -9.57
N THR A 65 -17.16 33.95 -10.81
CA THR A 65 -17.29 34.79 -12.02
C THR A 65 -18.51 34.37 -12.82
N TYR A 66 -19.56 35.19 -12.82
CA TYR A 66 -20.72 35.00 -13.70
C TYR A 66 -20.47 35.72 -15.03
N LYS A 67 -20.36 34.97 -16.13
CA LYS A 67 -19.95 35.50 -17.44
C LYS A 67 -21.04 36.23 -18.23
N ASP A 68 -22.28 36.27 -17.73
CA ASP A 68 -23.40 36.98 -18.37
C ASP A 68 -23.80 38.25 -17.60
N GLY A 69 -22.83 39.15 -17.35
CA GLY A 69 -23.13 40.46 -16.75
C GLY A 69 -22.07 41.13 -15.87
N ASN A 70 -20.79 40.71 -15.92
CA ASN A 70 -19.66 41.36 -15.22
C ASN A 70 -19.80 41.49 -13.68
N ILE A 71 -20.35 40.48 -13.00
CA ILE A 71 -20.35 40.44 -11.54
C ILE A 71 -19.22 39.53 -11.05
N ILE A 72 -18.32 40.09 -10.24
CA ILE A 72 -17.26 39.38 -9.52
C ILE A 72 -17.61 39.46 -8.03
N HIS A 73 -17.77 38.30 -7.37
CA HIS A 73 -17.94 38.23 -5.93
C HIS A 73 -16.85 37.36 -5.32
N SER A 74 -16.34 37.76 -4.16
CA SER A 74 -15.28 37.03 -3.46
C SER A 74 -15.49 37.01 -1.96
N ASP A 75 -15.32 35.85 -1.34
CA ASP A 75 -15.33 35.61 0.09
C ASP A 75 -14.01 34.99 0.56
N SER A 76 -13.58 35.33 1.77
CA SER A 76 -12.37 34.77 2.39
C SER A 76 -12.68 34.26 3.80
N TRP A 77 -12.00 33.19 4.21
CA TRP A 77 -12.28 32.55 5.50
C TRP A 77 -11.79 33.37 6.71
N ASN A 78 -10.82 34.26 6.51
CA ASN A 78 -10.17 35.03 7.57
C ASN A 78 -10.82 36.39 7.89
N GLU A 79 -11.90 36.78 7.21
CA GLU A 79 -12.63 38.02 7.50
C GLU A 79 -13.67 37.81 8.61
N ARG A 80 -13.21 37.55 9.85
CA ARG A 80 -14.09 37.74 11.02
C ARG A 80 -14.11 39.23 11.37
N ALA A 81 -15.26 39.87 11.18
CA ALA A 81 -15.54 41.17 11.76
C ALA A 81 -15.47 41.05 13.29
N THR A 82 -14.41 41.56 13.90
CA THR A 82 -14.40 41.84 15.34
C THR A 82 -15.39 42.99 15.59
N ALA A 83 -16.33 42.74 16.51
CA ALA A 83 -17.38 43.67 16.90
C ALA A 83 -16.85 44.98 17.49
#